data_AF-V9FLJ5-F1
#
_entry.id   AF-V9FLJ5-F1
#
_cell.length_a   1.000
_cell.length_b   1.000
_cell.length_c   1.000
_cell.angle_alpha   90.00
_cell.angle_beta   90.00
_cell.angle_gamma   90.00
#
_symmetry.space_group_name_H-M   'P 1'
#
loop_
_entity.id
_entity.type
_entity.pdbx_description
1 polymer ?
#
loop_
_entity_poly.entity_id
_entity_poly.type
_entity_poly.pdbx_seq_one_letter_code
_entity_poly.pdbx_strand_id
1 'polypeptide(L)'
;MLLPLRHLMSFSVRSFEAPLAVEQVSVCLSSRFNRHVHPDPSIEQQKAKNWEELKRQTPRLFNATKFRLHGLVEDHRSSSLQMNWGLTDYASYLGTCCSSLAPQLLEDGEKLHSDRFAFLSRKVGVAAVLETKDGHVALIKRSKSVGLYQDLYDTPGGHPEPSNIHLTEDNMQTLEDKGNELKRTQLEDAAKQEFFQSIVNEVHEEVNLAPQQQQPPMLMGVVLQTDSCTPSFSFHIKTECSARELRDLYRAGPSDKFESVKLQLLSTESLLQKGSTTMEELELTPSAKGTLGLWKQHMVRARQQQEY
;
A
#
# COMPACT_ATOMS: atom_id res chain seq x y z
N MET A 1 -18.68 -7.33 -11.70
CA MET A 1 -17.71 -8.44 -11.86
C MET A 1 -16.32 -7.89 -11.62
N LEU A 2 -15.44 -8.62 -10.93
CA LEU A 2 -14.04 -8.19 -10.75
C LEU A 2 -13.30 -8.19 -12.08
N LEU A 3 -12.31 -7.31 -12.22
CA LEU A 3 -11.43 -7.25 -13.37
C LEU A 3 -10.66 -8.58 -13.50
N PRO A 4 -10.49 -9.10 -14.73
CA PRO A 4 -9.61 -10.23 -14.97
C PRO A 4 -8.20 -9.94 -14.48
N LEU A 5 -7.49 -10.96 -13.95
CA LEU A 5 -6.15 -10.82 -13.37
C LEU A 5 -5.19 -10.03 -14.27
N ARG A 6 -5.21 -10.27 -15.59
CA ARG A 6 -4.38 -9.54 -16.56
C ARG A 6 -4.48 -8.01 -16.48
N HIS A 7 -5.66 -7.48 -16.16
CA HIS A 7 -5.86 -6.03 -16.03
C HIS A 7 -5.43 -5.54 -14.65
N LEU A 8 -5.57 -6.38 -13.62
CA LEU A 8 -5.05 -6.08 -12.28
C LEU A 8 -3.52 -6.06 -12.24
N MET A 9 -2.84 -6.67 -13.23
CA MET A 9 -1.38 -6.70 -13.32
C MET A 9 -0.73 -5.38 -13.78
N SER A 10 -1.50 -4.40 -14.27
CA SER A 10 -0.94 -3.12 -14.70
C SER A 10 -0.68 -2.17 -13.52
N PHE A 11 0.37 -1.38 -13.62
CA PHE A 11 0.72 -0.37 -12.63
C PHE A 11 1.61 0.72 -13.23
N SER A 12 1.66 1.86 -12.55
CA SER A 12 2.70 2.87 -12.73
C SER A 12 3.41 3.13 -11.39
N VAL A 13 4.54 3.83 -11.44
CA VAL A 13 5.30 4.20 -10.24
C VAL A 13 5.50 5.71 -10.19
N ARG A 14 5.32 6.29 -9.01
CA ARG A 14 5.76 7.65 -8.69
C ARG A 14 6.89 7.53 -7.69
N SER A 15 8.12 7.76 -8.16
CA SER A 15 9.32 7.79 -7.32
C SER A 15 9.44 9.15 -6.66
N PHE A 16 9.73 9.16 -5.36
CA PHE A 16 10.20 10.38 -4.70
C PHE A 16 11.68 10.62 -5.05
N GLU A 17 12.12 11.87 -4.91
CA GLU A 17 13.48 12.30 -5.28
C GLU A 17 14.53 11.59 -4.43
N ALA A 18 14.30 11.59 -3.11
CA ALA A 18 15.03 10.83 -2.11
C ALA A 18 14.02 10.09 -1.21
N PRO A 19 14.42 8.98 -0.56
CA PRO A 19 13.59 8.34 0.45
C PRO A 19 13.28 9.29 1.61
N LEU A 20 12.01 9.35 2.04
CA LEU A 20 11.51 10.26 3.06
C LEU A 20 11.37 9.55 4.41
N ALA A 21 11.86 10.18 5.48
CA ALA A 21 11.60 9.77 6.85
C ALA A 21 10.22 10.23 7.33
N VAL A 22 9.78 9.74 8.49
CA VAL A 22 8.46 10.07 9.06
C VAL A 22 8.27 11.57 9.31
N GLU A 23 9.34 12.29 9.66
CA GLU A 23 9.32 13.72 9.93
C GLU A 23 9.10 14.56 8.66
N GLN A 24 9.38 13.98 7.49
CA GLN A 24 9.21 14.63 6.19
C GLN A 24 7.82 14.38 5.59
N VAL A 25 6.96 13.64 6.28
CA VAL A 25 5.63 13.27 5.81
C VAL A 25 4.57 13.87 6.72
N SER A 26 3.53 14.45 6.14
CA SER A 26 2.34 14.90 6.85
C SER A 26 1.07 14.29 6.22
N VAL A 27 0.04 14.15 7.03
CA VAL A 27 -1.29 13.68 6.59
C VAL A 27 -2.27 14.82 6.82
N CYS A 28 -3.10 15.12 5.84
CA CYS A 28 -4.24 16.00 5.97
C CYS A 28 -5.53 15.17 5.88
N LEU A 29 -6.34 15.20 6.95
CA LEU A 29 -7.58 14.45 7.04
C LEU A 29 -8.79 15.35 6.76
N SER A 30 -9.69 14.91 5.88
CA SER A 30 -10.98 15.57 5.67
C SER A 30 -12.01 14.60 5.13
N SER A 31 -13.26 14.74 5.57
CA SER A 31 -14.40 14.01 4.99
C SER A 31 -14.63 14.36 3.52
N ARG A 32 -14.18 15.53 3.05
CA ARG A 32 -14.21 15.90 1.62
C ARG A 32 -13.29 15.04 0.76
N PHE A 33 -12.32 14.37 1.38
CA PHE A 33 -11.43 13.43 0.73
C PHE A 33 -12.00 12.01 0.68
N ASN A 34 -13.25 11.79 1.13
CA ASN A 34 -13.94 10.51 0.97
C ASN A 34 -14.37 10.29 -0.49
N ARG A 35 -14.69 9.05 -0.81
CA ARG A 35 -15.28 8.69 -2.10
C ARG A 35 -16.69 9.27 -2.19
N HIS A 36 -17.01 9.90 -3.31
CA HIS A 36 -18.37 10.34 -3.61
C HIS A 36 -19.29 9.16 -3.93
N VAL A 37 -20.55 9.25 -3.52
CA VAL A 37 -21.60 8.32 -3.97
C VAL A 37 -21.94 8.65 -5.42
N HIS A 38 -22.00 7.64 -6.27
CA HIS A 38 -22.33 7.87 -7.67
C HIS A 38 -23.79 8.33 -7.82
N PRO A 39 -24.10 9.34 -8.66
CA PRO A 39 -25.47 9.86 -8.78
C PRO A 39 -26.45 8.88 -9.44
N ASP A 40 -25.97 7.98 -10.31
CA ASP A 40 -26.76 6.84 -10.77
C ASP A 40 -26.79 5.74 -9.68
N PRO A 41 -27.96 5.46 -9.06
CA PRO A 41 -28.09 4.45 -8.01
C PRO A 41 -27.77 3.03 -8.48
N SER A 42 -27.86 2.75 -9.80
CA SER A 42 -27.57 1.43 -10.36
C SER A 42 -26.12 1.01 -10.12
N ILE A 43 -25.19 1.98 -10.10
CA ILE A 43 -23.76 1.76 -9.84
C ILE A 43 -23.53 1.28 -8.41
N GLU A 44 -24.11 1.95 -7.41
CA GLU A 44 -23.97 1.55 -6.01
C GLU A 44 -24.69 0.23 -5.71
N GLN A 45 -25.84 -0.02 -6.36
CA GLN A 45 -26.52 -1.31 -6.28
C GLN A 45 -25.66 -2.43 -6.87
N GLN A 46 -25.00 -2.20 -8.01
CA GLN A 46 -24.11 -3.19 -8.61
C GLN A 46 -22.88 -3.45 -7.73
N LYS A 47 -22.33 -2.40 -7.09
CA LYS A 47 -21.26 -2.51 -6.11
C LYS A 47 -21.66 -3.42 -4.95
N ALA A 48 -22.83 -3.18 -4.35
CA ALA A 48 -23.37 -4.00 -3.25
C ALA A 48 -23.62 -5.45 -3.69
N LYS A 49 -24.20 -5.66 -4.88
CA LYS A 49 -24.41 -7.02 -5.44
C LYS A 49 -23.08 -7.77 -5.63
N ASN A 50 -22.05 -7.10 -6.15
CA ASN A 50 -20.72 -7.71 -6.33
C ASN A 50 -20.14 -8.15 -4.97
N TRP A 51 -20.27 -7.32 -3.94
CA TRP A 51 -19.80 -7.64 -2.59
C TRP A 51 -20.52 -8.85 -1.99
N GLU A 52 -21.85 -8.90 -2.09
CA GLU A 52 -22.63 -10.03 -1.59
C GLU A 52 -22.30 -11.34 -2.30
N GLU A 53 -22.04 -11.30 -3.62
CA GLU A 53 -21.57 -12.46 -4.37
C GLU A 53 -20.18 -12.93 -3.89
N LEU A 54 -19.25 -12.00 -3.68
CA LEU A 54 -17.90 -12.32 -3.19
C LEU A 54 -17.93 -12.91 -1.78
N LYS A 55 -18.78 -12.41 -0.88
CA LYS A 55 -18.97 -12.99 0.46
C LYS A 55 -19.54 -14.40 0.40
N ARG A 56 -20.45 -14.70 -0.54
CA ARG A 56 -20.96 -16.07 -0.75
C ARG A 56 -19.85 -17.03 -1.19
N GLN A 57 -18.98 -16.58 -2.09
CA GLN A 57 -17.87 -17.39 -2.62
C GLN A 57 -16.72 -17.53 -1.62
N THR A 58 -16.49 -16.51 -0.78
CA THR A 58 -15.40 -16.45 0.19
C THR A 58 -15.97 -16.16 1.60
N PRO A 59 -16.47 -17.16 2.34
CA PRO A 59 -17.18 -16.92 3.61
C PRO A 59 -16.36 -16.23 4.71
N ARG A 60 -15.02 -16.28 4.62
CA ARG A 60 -14.10 -15.61 5.55
C ARG A 60 -13.89 -14.12 5.22
N LEU A 61 -14.42 -13.64 4.10
CA LEU A 61 -14.31 -12.25 3.67
C LEU A 61 -15.16 -11.33 4.57
N PHE A 62 -14.52 -10.33 5.16
CA PHE A 62 -15.18 -9.29 5.94
C PHE A 62 -14.85 -7.90 5.39
N ASN A 63 -15.73 -6.93 5.65
CA ASN A 63 -15.47 -5.54 5.29
C ASN A 63 -14.72 -4.86 6.44
N ALA A 64 -13.78 -3.99 6.10
CA ALA A 64 -13.03 -3.20 7.06
C ALA A 64 -12.82 -1.79 6.51
N THR A 65 -12.86 -0.80 7.39
CA THR A 65 -12.56 0.60 7.06
C THR A 65 -11.09 0.73 6.68
N LYS A 66 -10.79 1.55 5.67
CA LYS A 66 -9.43 1.82 5.18
C LYS A 66 -9.27 3.32 4.94
N PHE A 67 -8.03 3.81 4.97
CA PHE A 67 -7.72 5.16 4.48
C PHE A 67 -7.88 5.22 2.97
N ARG A 68 -8.38 6.35 2.44
CA ARG A 68 -8.48 6.66 1.00
C ARG A 68 -7.47 7.74 0.66
N LEU A 69 -6.68 7.53 -0.39
CA LEU A 69 -5.84 8.60 -0.95
C LEU A 69 -6.67 9.47 -1.89
N HIS A 70 -6.81 10.75 -1.54
CA HIS A 70 -7.34 11.75 -2.45
C HIS A 70 -6.23 12.38 -3.31
N GLY A 71 -5.13 12.83 -2.68
CA GLY A 71 -4.04 13.51 -3.38
C GLY A 71 -2.71 13.50 -2.64
N LEU A 72 -1.66 13.84 -3.38
CA LEU A 72 -0.27 13.95 -2.90
C LEU A 72 0.31 15.29 -3.32
N VAL A 73 0.88 16.02 -2.36
CA VAL A 73 1.55 17.30 -2.59
C VAL A 73 3.00 17.16 -2.14
N GLU A 74 3.93 17.19 -3.09
CA GLU A 74 5.37 17.18 -2.82
C GLU A 74 5.88 18.62 -2.77
N ASP A 75 6.63 18.97 -1.72
CA ASP A 75 7.43 20.19 -1.67
C ASP A 75 8.91 19.83 -1.82
N HIS A 76 9.42 20.00 -3.03
CA HIS A 76 10.82 19.73 -3.38
C HIS A 76 11.81 20.67 -2.66
N ARG A 77 11.38 21.82 -2.14
CA ARG A 77 12.28 22.74 -1.43
C ARG A 77 12.58 22.27 -0.01
N SER A 78 11.56 21.73 0.66
CA SER A 78 11.67 21.19 2.01
C SER A 78 11.86 19.66 2.03
N SER A 79 11.89 19.02 0.85
CA SER A 79 11.90 17.57 0.69
C SER A 79 10.82 16.92 1.55
N SER A 80 9.59 17.41 1.44
CA SER A 80 8.46 16.95 2.24
C SER A 80 7.26 16.52 1.39
N LEU A 81 6.42 15.68 1.97
CA LEU A 81 5.23 15.12 1.33
C LEU A 81 4.01 15.29 2.23
N GLN A 82 2.98 15.97 1.72
CA GLN A 82 1.65 15.94 2.31
C GLN A 82 0.76 14.94 1.58
N MET A 83 0.10 14.07 2.35
CA MET A 83 -0.88 13.11 1.85
C MET A 83 -2.28 13.50 2.30
N ASN A 84 -3.18 13.73 1.34
CA ASN A 84 -4.57 14.11 1.62
C ASN A 84 -5.44 12.86 1.68
N TRP A 85 -5.96 12.54 2.86
CA TRP A 85 -6.63 11.27 3.14
C TRP A 85 -8.08 11.45 3.61
N GLY A 86 -8.93 10.59 3.07
CA GLY A 86 -10.27 10.34 3.59
C GLY A 86 -10.40 8.91 4.11
N LEU A 87 -11.64 8.46 4.24
CA LEU A 87 -12.01 7.09 4.55
C LEU A 87 -12.67 6.40 3.36
N THR A 88 -12.51 5.08 3.33
CA THR A 88 -13.19 4.15 2.45
C THR A 88 -13.27 2.79 3.14
N ASP A 89 -13.64 1.74 2.41
CA ASP A 89 -13.66 0.39 2.93
C ASP A 89 -13.24 -0.62 1.87
N TYR A 90 -12.99 -1.85 2.32
CA TYR A 90 -12.54 -2.93 1.45
C TYR A 90 -13.59 -3.32 0.40
N ALA A 91 -14.88 -3.30 0.77
CA ALA A 91 -15.98 -3.56 -0.16
C ALA A 91 -16.03 -2.55 -1.31
N SER A 92 -15.85 -1.25 -1.02
CA SER A 92 -15.79 -0.21 -2.04
C SER A 92 -14.56 -0.34 -2.91
N TYR A 93 -13.41 -0.74 -2.36
CA TYR A 93 -12.22 -1.04 -3.18
C TYR A 93 -12.50 -2.11 -4.23
N LEU A 94 -13.06 -3.25 -3.83
CA LEU A 94 -13.37 -4.32 -4.78
C LEU A 94 -14.46 -3.92 -5.77
N GLY A 95 -15.48 -3.21 -5.30
CA GLY A 95 -16.62 -2.82 -6.11
C GLY A 95 -16.38 -1.62 -7.04
N THR A 96 -15.28 -0.86 -6.84
CA THR A 96 -14.92 0.29 -7.68
C THR A 96 -13.58 0.06 -8.38
N CYS A 97 -12.46 0.04 -7.65
CA CYS A 97 -11.12 -0.03 -8.23
C CYS A 97 -10.80 -1.37 -8.91
N CYS A 98 -11.29 -2.48 -8.36
CA CYS A 98 -11.10 -3.81 -8.96
C CYS A 98 -12.29 -4.24 -9.84
N SER A 99 -13.22 -3.35 -10.13
CA SER A 99 -14.47 -3.67 -10.81
C SER A 99 -14.39 -3.34 -12.30
N SER A 100 -15.16 -4.06 -13.11
CA SER A 100 -15.41 -3.69 -14.51
C SER A 100 -16.04 -2.29 -14.68
N LEU A 101 -16.56 -1.70 -13.59
CA LEU A 101 -17.07 -0.33 -13.57
C LEU A 101 -15.96 0.74 -13.56
N ALA A 102 -14.71 0.38 -13.24
CA ALA A 102 -13.63 1.36 -13.06
C ALA A 102 -13.47 2.35 -14.24
N PRO A 103 -13.50 1.94 -15.52
CA PRO A 103 -13.37 2.88 -16.64
C PRO A 103 -14.49 3.92 -16.67
N GLN A 104 -15.73 3.50 -16.43
CA GLN A 104 -16.89 4.40 -16.36
C GLN A 104 -16.76 5.35 -15.18
N LEU A 105 -16.40 4.84 -14.00
CA LEU A 105 -16.24 5.66 -12.78
C LEU A 105 -15.14 6.73 -12.94
N LEU A 106 -14.07 6.43 -13.67
CA LEU A 106 -13.01 7.39 -13.98
C LEU A 106 -13.50 8.50 -14.91
N GLU A 107 -14.25 8.13 -15.95
CA GLU A 107 -14.83 9.08 -16.91
C GLU A 107 -15.88 9.98 -16.25
N ASP A 108 -16.78 9.39 -15.46
CA ASP A 108 -17.84 10.11 -14.75
C ASP A 108 -17.25 11.03 -13.66
N GLY A 109 -16.19 10.60 -12.96
CA GLY A 109 -15.51 11.44 -11.96
C GLY A 109 -14.94 12.72 -12.56
N GLU A 110 -14.27 12.60 -13.71
CA GLU A 110 -13.75 13.75 -14.43
C GLU A 110 -14.88 14.69 -14.90
N LYS A 111 -15.93 14.13 -15.50
CA LYS A 111 -17.05 14.91 -16.05
C LYS A 111 -17.90 15.61 -14.99
N LEU A 112 -18.16 14.94 -13.86
CA LEU A 112 -19.13 15.41 -12.86
C LEU A 112 -18.50 16.18 -11.70
N HIS A 113 -17.22 15.92 -11.40
CA HIS A 113 -16.54 16.51 -10.24
C HIS A 113 -15.20 17.17 -10.57
N SER A 114 -14.71 17.10 -11.82
CA SER A 114 -13.33 17.50 -12.16
C SER A 114 -12.28 16.82 -11.26
N ASP A 115 -12.61 15.61 -10.82
CA ASP A 115 -11.75 14.68 -10.09
C ASP A 115 -11.99 13.30 -10.67
N ARG A 116 -11.11 12.87 -11.58
CA ARG A 116 -11.09 11.53 -12.17
C ARG A 116 -11.27 10.40 -11.14
N PHE A 117 -10.90 10.60 -9.89
CA PHE A 117 -10.97 9.59 -8.84
C PHE A 117 -12.14 9.74 -7.87
N ALA A 118 -13.05 10.70 -8.09
CA ALA A 118 -14.14 11.04 -7.18
C ALA A 118 -14.94 9.82 -6.70
N PHE A 119 -15.24 8.90 -7.61
CA PHE A 119 -16.06 7.71 -7.34
C PHE A 119 -15.26 6.44 -7.02
N LEU A 120 -13.94 6.53 -6.89
CA LEU A 120 -13.07 5.39 -6.59
C LEU A 120 -12.63 5.36 -5.13
N SER A 121 -12.54 4.15 -4.57
CA SER A 121 -12.10 3.92 -3.19
C SER A 121 -10.64 4.31 -2.96
N ARG A 122 -9.73 3.94 -3.89
CA ARG A 122 -8.28 4.20 -3.82
C ARG A 122 -7.69 4.00 -2.42
N LYS A 123 -8.02 2.86 -1.80
CA LYS A 123 -7.54 2.51 -0.46
C LYS A 123 -6.01 2.59 -0.40
N VAL A 124 -5.49 3.11 0.69
CA VAL A 124 -4.05 3.19 0.96
C VAL A 124 -3.52 1.81 1.31
N GLY A 125 -2.53 1.34 0.57
CA GLY A 125 -1.70 0.18 0.92
C GLY A 125 -0.26 0.58 1.21
N VAL A 126 0.47 -0.32 1.86
CA VAL A 126 1.90 -0.19 2.18
C VAL A 126 2.63 -1.48 1.82
N ALA A 127 3.87 -1.37 1.37
CA ALA A 127 4.73 -2.49 1.00
C ALA A 127 6.19 -2.15 1.31
N ALA A 128 6.99 -3.14 1.70
CA ALA A 128 8.38 -2.95 2.10
C ALA A 128 9.36 -3.84 1.34
N VAL A 129 10.43 -3.24 0.83
CA VAL A 129 11.68 -3.97 0.63
C VAL A 129 12.36 -4.12 1.98
N LEU A 130 12.32 -5.33 2.54
CA LEU A 130 13.07 -5.68 3.74
C LEU A 130 14.45 -6.22 3.34
N GLU A 131 15.51 -5.52 3.75
CA GLU A 131 16.91 -5.86 3.45
C GLU A 131 17.66 -6.33 4.70
N THR A 132 18.28 -7.50 4.62
CA THR A 132 19.08 -8.12 5.69
C THR A 132 20.49 -7.54 5.75
N LYS A 133 21.15 -7.63 6.92
CA LYS A 133 22.54 -7.13 7.11
C LYS A 133 23.56 -7.73 6.16
N ASP A 134 23.30 -8.94 5.66
CA ASP A 134 24.14 -9.69 4.73
C ASP A 134 23.68 -9.56 3.27
N GLY A 135 22.91 -8.50 2.95
CA GLY A 135 22.63 -8.11 1.58
C GLY A 135 21.64 -9.03 0.86
N HIS A 136 20.51 -9.34 1.51
CA HIS A 136 19.39 -10.02 0.84
C HIS A 136 18.08 -9.26 1.02
N VAL A 137 17.23 -9.29 -0.01
CA VAL A 137 15.85 -8.81 0.03
C VAL A 137 14.91 -9.99 0.27
N ALA A 138 13.96 -9.81 1.18
CA ALA A 138 12.90 -10.77 1.47
C ALA A 138 11.68 -10.58 0.57
N LEU A 139 11.17 -11.69 0.03
CA LEU A 139 9.87 -11.81 -0.63
C LEU A 139 9.08 -12.96 -0.02
N ILE A 140 7.76 -12.86 -0.06
CA ILE A 140 6.83 -13.92 0.34
C ILE A 140 6.11 -14.47 -0.88
N LYS A 141 5.85 -15.77 -0.93
CA LYS A 141 4.97 -16.36 -1.95
C LYS A 141 3.56 -16.44 -1.41
N ARG A 142 2.62 -15.75 -2.05
CA ARG A 142 1.21 -15.68 -1.63
C ARG A 142 0.55 -17.05 -1.72
N SER A 143 -0.28 -17.38 -0.74
CA SER A 143 -1.02 -18.65 -0.70
C SER A 143 -2.23 -18.64 -1.63
N LYS A 144 -2.82 -19.81 -1.88
CA LYS A 144 -4.11 -19.92 -2.60
C LYS A 144 -5.32 -19.49 -1.76
N SER A 145 -5.13 -19.21 -0.48
CA SER A 145 -6.21 -18.81 0.43
C SER A 145 -6.50 -17.31 0.40
N VAL A 146 -5.63 -16.51 -0.24
CA VAL A 146 -5.81 -15.05 -0.35
C VAL A 146 -6.72 -14.68 -1.52
N GLY A 147 -7.41 -13.52 -1.41
CA GLY A 147 -8.43 -13.12 -2.39
C GLY A 147 -7.90 -12.64 -3.74
N LEU A 148 -6.66 -12.15 -3.82
CA LEU A 148 -6.02 -11.63 -5.04
C LEU A 148 -4.57 -12.09 -5.13
N TYR A 149 -4.08 -12.22 -6.37
CA TYR A 149 -2.68 -12.53 -6.71
C TYR A 149 -2.16 -13.84 -6.08
N GLN A 150 -2.97 -14.90 -6.08
CA GLN A 150 -2.59 -16.22 -5.56
C GLN A 150 -1.37 -16.78 -6.30
N ASP A 151 -0.47 -17.46 -5.57
CA ASP A 151 0.78 -18.06 -6.08
C ASP A 151 1.85 -17.09 -6.62
N LEU A 152 1.61 -15.77 -6.60
CA LEU A 152 2.61 -14.76 -6.97
C LEU A 152 3.54 -14.44 -5.80
N TYR A 153 4.75 -13.96 -6.10
CA TYR A 153 5.66 -13.39 -5.12
C TYR A 153 5.28 -11.95 -4.79
N ASP A 154 5.35 -11.60 -3.51
CA ASP A 154 5.07 -10.27 -2.98
C ASP A 154 6.21 -9.79 -2.08
N THR A 155 6.27 -8.48 -1.89
CA THR A 155 7.01 -7.86 -0.78
C THR A 155 6.12 -7.85 0.46
N PRO A 156 6.69 -7.91 1.68
CA PRO A 156 5.87 -7.78 2.86
C PRO A 156 5.05 -6.48 2.86
N GLY A 157 3.80 -6.53 3.33
CA GLY A 157 2.95 -5.35 3.41
C GLY A 157 1.45 -5.63 3.44
N GLY A 158 0.71 -4.56 3.66
CA GLY A 158 -0.75 -4.62 3.74
C GLY A 158 -1.35 -3.22 3.80
N HIS A 159 -2.11 -2.91 4.84
CA HIS A 159 -2.93 -1.69 4.85
C HIS A 159 -3.05 -1.06 6.24
N PRO A 160 -2.67 0.23 6.41
CA PRO A 160 -2.95 0.96 7.64
C PRO A 160 -4.47 1.02 7.90
N GLU A 161 -4.86 0.91 9.17
CA GLU A 161 -6.27 0.84 9.56
C GLU A 161 -6.72 2.06 10.38
N PRO A 162 -7.76 2.78 9.93
CA PRO A 162 -8.32 3.90 10.70
C PRO A 162 -8.79 3.51 12.11
N SER A 163 -9.21 2.26 12.31
CA SER A 163 -9.62 1.70 13.61
C SER A 163 -8.51 1.74 14.64
N ASN A 164 -7.24 1.57 14.24
CA ASN A 164 -6.08 1.56 15.14
C ASN A 164 -5.86 2.92 15.82
N ILE A 165 -6.35 4.00 15.20
CA ILE A 165 -6.27 5.37 15.72
C ILE A 165 -7.65 5.91 16.13
N HIS A 166 -8.65 5.04 16.22
CA HIS A 166 -10.04 5.38 16.54
C HIS A 166 -10.65 6.45 15.61
N LEU A 167 -10.21 6.53 14.35
CA LEU A 167 -10.77 7.40 13.34
C LEU A 167 -12.02 6.74 12.72
N THR A 168 -13.14 7.45 12.76
CA THR A 168 -14.44 6.98 12.27
C THR A 168 -15.04 8.00 11.30
N GLU A 169 -16.06 7.62 10.54
CA GLU A 169 -16.74 8.58 9.65
C GLU A 169 -17.35 9.73 10.45
N ASP A 170 -17.98 9.45 11.59
CA ASP A 170 -18.61 10.45 12.45
C ASP A 170 -17.61 11.50 12.94
N ASN A 171 -16.45 11.05 13.44
CA ASN A 171 -15.46 12.01 13.94
C ASN A 171 -14.73 12.74 12.80
N MET A 172 -14.58 12.12 11.63
CA MET A 172 -14.00 12.76 10.44
C MET A 172 -14.91 13.87 9.90
N GLN A 173 -16.24 13.71 9.97
CA GLN A 173 -17.19 14.73 9.50
C GLN A 173 -17.05 16.06 10.25
N THR A 174 -16.72 16.03 11.54
CA THR A 174 -16.63 17.24 12.38
C THR A 174 -15.19 17.78 12.49
N LEU A 175 -14.18 17.15 11.86
CA LEU A 175 -12.77 17.54 12.06
C LEU A 175 -12.45 18.98 11.69
N GLU A 176 -13.20 19.55 10.75
CA GLU A 176 -12.99 20.90 10.23
C GLU A 176 -13.91 21.95 10.88
N ASP A 177 -14.73 21.54 11.85
CA ASP A 177 -15.56 22.45 12.63
C ASP A 177 -14.68 23.32 13.55
N LYS A 178 -15.12 24.56 13.79
CA LYS A 178 -14.43 25.49 14.69
C LYS A 178 -14.29 24.89 16.09
N GLY A 179 -13.08 24.93 16.66
CA GLY A 179 -12.78 24.39 17.99
C GLY A 179 -12.26 22.94 17.98
N ASN A 180 -12.23 22.28 16.82
CA ASN A 180 -11.67 20.93 16.67
C ASN A 180 -10.22 20.91 16.16
N GLU A 181 -9.54 22.06 16.10
CA GLU A 181 -8.20 22.18 15.51
C GLU A 181 -7.18 21.27 16.21
N LEU A 182 -7.20 21.21 17.55
CA LEU A 182 -6.32 20.32 18.31
C LEU A 182 -6.60 18.84 18.00
N LYS A 183 -7.88 18.45 17.98
CA LYS A 183 -8.30 17.08 17.67
C LYS A 183 -7.89 16.68 16.25
N ARG A 184 -8.03 17.58 15.28
CA ARG A 184 -7.59 17.38 13.90
C ARG A 184 -6.09 17.12 13.84
N THR A 185 -5.28 18.00 14.44
CA THR A 185 -3.82 17.83 14.48
C THR A 185 -3.41 16.51 15.14
N GLN A 186 -4.07 16.12 16.23
CA GLN A 186 -3.81 14.84 16.90
C GLN A 186 -4.12 13.63 16.03
N LEU A 187 -5.25 13.65 15.32
CA LEU A 187 -5.63 12.54 14.43
C LEU A 187 -4.79 12.50 13.15
N GLU A 188 -4.38 13.65 12.63
CA GLU A 188 -3.45 13.75 11.49
C GLU A 188 -2.06 13.21 11.86
N ASP A 189 -1.55 13.54 13.04
CA ASP A 189 -0.31 12.96 13.55
C ASP A 189 -0.45 11.46 13.80
N ALA A 190 -1.56 11.01 14.41
CA ALA A 190 -1.84 9.59 14.61
C ALA A 190 -1.95 8.82 13.29
N ALA A 191 -2.57 9.37 12.26
CA ALA A 191 -2.66 8.76 10.93
C ALA A 191 -1.28 8.63 10.26
N LYS A 192 -0.40 9.64 10.43
CA LYS A 192 1.00 9.55 10.00
C LYS A 192 1.75 8.46 10.77
N GLN A 193 1.58 8.36 12.09
CA GLN A 193 2.24 7.31 12.88
C GLN A 193 1.74 5.92 12.48
N GLU A 194 0.43 5.73 12.33
CA GLU A 194 -0.18 4.49 11.84
C GLU A 194 0.35 4.11 10.45
N PHE A 195 0.55 5.08 9.56
CA PHE A 195 1.11 4.82 8.24
C PHE A 195 2.50 4.16 8.29
N PHE A 196 3.42 4.71 9.07
CA PHE A 196 4.78 4.17 9.21
C PHE A 196 4.83 2.94 10.12
N GLN A 197 4.00 2.88 11.17
CA GLN A 197 3.95 1.75 12.09
C GLN A 197 3.29 0.53 11.44
N SER A 198 2.28 0.73 10.59
CA SER A 198 1.60 -0.38 9.91
C SER A 198 2.59 -1.21 9.11
N ILE A 199 3.49 -0.62 8.32
CA ILE A 199 4.44 -1.40 7.54
C ILE A 199 5.45 -2.18 8.41
N VAL A 200 5.82 -1.65 9.59
CA VAL A 200 6.65 -2.37 10.57
C VAL A 200 5.89 -3.57 11.15
N ASN A 201 4.60 -3.39 11.43
CA ASN A 201 3.72 -4.45 11.92
C ASN A 201 3.53 -5.54 10.87
N GLU A 202 3.28 -5.18 9.61
CA GLU A 202 3.11 -6.11 8.49
C GLU A 202 4.38 -6.96 8.29
N VAL A 203 5.57 -6.36 8.38
CA VAL A 203 6.84 -7.12 8.37
C VAL A 203 6.91 -8.11 9.54
N HIS A 204 6.51 -7.70 10.74
CA HIS A 204 6.46 -8.61 11.87
C HIS A 204 5.44 -9.74 11.66
N GLU A 205 4.24 -9.42 11.20
CA GLU A 205 3.12 -10.35 11.04
C GLU A 205 3.37 -11.37 9.92
N GLU A 206 4.02 -10.97 8.83
CA GLU A 206 4.24 -11.82 7.65
C GLU A 206 5.59 -12.55 7.64
N VAL A 207 6.65 -11.98 8.24
CA VAL A 207 7.99 -12.59 8.27
C VAL A 207 8.55 -12.87 9.66
N ASN A 208 7.78 -12.60 10.71
CA ASN A 208 8.11 -12.88 12.11
C ASN A 208 9.37 -12.13 12.60
N LEU A 209 9.64 -10.94 12.05
CA LEU A 209 10.74 -10.09 12.45
C LEU A 209 10.25 -9.02 13.44
N ALA A 210 10.71 -9.07 14.69
CA ALA A 210 10.21 -8.18 15.73
C ALA A 210 10.45 -6.69 15.37
N PRO A 211 9.53 -5.76 15.72
CA PRO A 211 9.68 -4.34 15.43
C PRO A 211 11.01 -3.73 15.87
N GLN A 212 11.56 -4.16 17.00
CA GLN A 212 12.84 -3.66 17.54
C GLN A 212 14.07 -4.11 16.72
N GLN A 213 13.90 -5.11 15.85
CA GLN A 213 14.94 -5.59 14.94
C GLN A 213 14.85 -4.93 13.56
N GLN A 214 13.89 -4.02 13.36
CA GLN A 214 13.69 -3.27 12.12
C GLN A 214 14.23 -1.84 12.30
N GLN A 215 15.08 -1.40 11.38
CA GLN A 215 15.48 0.00 11.28
C GLN A 215 14.26 0.85 10.85
N PRO A 216 14.23 2.16 11.15
CA PRO A 216 13.12 3.02 10.76
C PRO A 216 12.80 2.93 9.26
N PRO A 217 11.52 2.75 8.88
CA PRO A 217 11.13 2.65 7.47
C PRO A 217 11.34 3.97 6.72
N MET A 218 11.91 3.89 5.53
CA MET A 218 12.13 5.02 4.63
C MET A 218 11.21 4.94 3.41
N LEU A 219 10.39 5.96 3.20
CA LEU A 219 9.38 5.99 2.14
C LEU A 219 10.00 6.38 0.79
N MET A 220 10.02 5.47 -0.17
CA MET A 220 10.70 5.64 -1.46
C MET A 220 9.82 6.21 -2.59
N GLY A 221 8.52 5.98 -2.51
CA GLY A 221 7.58 6.29 -3.59
C GLY A 221 6.25 5.56 -3.41
N VAL A 222 5.44 5.55 -4.47
CA VAL A 222 4.15 4.86 -4.51
C VAL A 222 3.97 4.12 -5.82
N VAL A 223 3.49 2.88 -5.73
CA VAL A 223 3.00 2.09 -6.86
C VAL A 223 1.52 2.37 -7.01
N LEU A 224 1.08 2.71 -8.23
CA LEU A 224 -0.31 3.01 -8.54
C LEU A 224 -0.86 1.91 -9.45
N GLN A 225 -1.67 1.02 -8.88
CA GLN A 225 -2.19 -0.15 -9.59
C GLN A 225 -3.41 0.22 -10.45
N THR A 226 -3.39 -0.27 -11.69
CA THR A 226 -4.43 -0.09 -12.71
C THR A 226 -4.73 1.38 -13.04
N ASP A 227 -5.67 1.62 -13.94
CA ASP A 227 -6.16 2.98 -14.25
C ASP A 227 -6.89 3.62 -13.06
N SER A 228 -7.30 2.81 -12.08
CA SER A 228 -7.85 3.29 -10.81
C SER A 228 -6.80 3.95 -9.91
N CYS A 229 -5.50 3.80 -10.25
CA CYS A 229 -4.38 4.32 -9.48
C CYS A 229 -4.50 4.01 -7.99
N THR A 230 -4.82 2.76 -7.64
CA THR A 230 -4.89 2.34 -6.24
C THR A 230 -3.47 2.35 -5.67
N PRO A 231 -3.20 3.14 -4.61
CA PRO A 231 -1.84 3.34 -4.12
C PRO A 231 -1.36 2.21 -3.21
N SER A 232 -0.12 1.79 -3.43
CA SER A 232 0.69 1.00 -2.50
C SER A 232 2.01 1.72 -2.27
N PHE A 233 2.17 2.33 -1.09
CA PHE A 233 3.35 3.10 -0.74
C PHE A 233 4.52 2.17 -0.42
N SER A 234 5.67 2.46 -1.03
CA SER A 234 6.83 1.59 -1.03
C SER A 234 7.88 2.08 -0.05
N PHE A 235 8.19 1.26 0.94
CA PHE A 235 9.19 1.51 1.98
C PHE A 235 10.44 0.66 1.77
N HIS A 236 11.57 1.16 2.27
CA HIS A 236 12.78 0.38 2.50
C HIS A 236 13.00 0.25 4.00
N ILE A 237 13.15 -0.99 4.46
CA ILE A 237 13.45 -1.32 5.85
C ILE A 237 14.72 -2.16 5.86
N LYS A 238 15.68 -1.79 6.70
CA LYS A 238 16.87 -2.60 6.95
C LYS A 238 16.74 -3.35 8.27
N THR A 239 17.41 -4.48 8.40
CA THR A 239 17.47 -5.24 9.66
C THR A 239 18.88 -5.75 9.96
N GLU A 240 19.20 -5.85 11.24
CA GLU A 240 20.41 -6.52 11.74
C GLU A 240 20.34 -8.04 11.66
N CYS A 241 19.19 -8.61 11.28
CA CYS A 241 19.07 -10.04 10.99
C CYS A 241 19.73 -10.38 9.65
N SER A 242 20.47 -11.49 9.63
CA SER A 242 20.95 -12.14 8.41
C SER A 242 19.83 -12.87 7.68
N ALA A 243 20.05 -13.18 6.40
CA ALA A 243 19.16 -14.00 5.60
C ALA A 243 18.89 -15.39 6.22
N ARG A 244 19.88 -15.96 6.93
CA ARG A 244 19.70 -17.20 7.68
C ARG A 244 18.76 -17.02 8.87
N GLU A 245 19.03 -16.04 9.72
CA GLU A 245 18.22 -15.75 10.91
C GLU A 245 16.77 -15.42 10.52
N LEU A 246 16.56 -14.61 9.48
CA LEU A 246 15.23 -14.28 8.98
C LEU A 246 14.46 -15.52 8.48
N ARG A 247 15.16 -16.46 7.83
CA ARG A 247 14.55 -17.74 7.43
C ARG A 247 14.14 -18.59 8.62
N ASP A 248 14.93 -18.59 9.69
CA ASP A 248 14.62 -19.32 10.91
C ASP A 248 13.46 -18.66 11.68
N LEU A 249 13.38 -17.32 11.70
CA LEU A 249 12.22 -16.57 12.21
C LEU A 249 10.94 -16.92 11.44
N TYR A 250 10.95 -16.86 10.11
CA TYR A 250 9.80 -17.24 9.30
C TYR A 250 9.35 -18.68 9.55
N ARG A 251 10.29 -19.62 9.71
CA ARG A 251 9.99 -21.03 10.02
C ARG A 251 9.38 -21.22 11.41
N ALA A 252 9.75 -20.38 12.37
CA ALA A 252 9.12 -20.39 13.70
C ALA A 252 7.62 -20.01 13.65
N GLY A 253 7.18 -19.39 12.55
CA GLY A 253 5.78 -19.18 12.22
C GLY A 253 5.36 -17.72 12.36
N PRO A 254 5.18 -16.99 11.24
CA PRO A 254 4.52 -15.69 11.27
C PRO A 254 3.10 -15.79 11.81
N SER A 255 2.60 -14.69 12.40
CA SER A 255 1.20 -14.57 12.82
C SER A 255 0.25 -14.86 11.65
N ASP A 256 0.61 -14.38 10.46
CA ASP A 256 -0.17 -14.54 9.22
C ASP A 256 0.35 -15.66 8.33
N LYS A 257 0.79 -16.77 8.94
CA LYS A 257 1.26 -17.99 8.23
C LYS A 257 0.29 -18.61 7.22
N PHE A 258 -0.97 -18.17 7.18
CA PHE A 258 -1.93 -18.63 6.18
C PHE A 258 -1.89 -17.80 4.88
N GLU A 259 -1.32 -16.60 4.92
CA GLU A 259 -1.26 -15.66 3.78
C GLU A 259 -0.12 -15.98 2.82
N SER A 260 0.99 -16.51 3.33
CA SER A 260 2.15 -16.91 2.53
C SER A 260 2.53 -18.38 2.75
N VAL A 261 3.13 -19.00 1.74
CA VAL A 261 3.57 -20.41 1.77
C VAL A 261 5.09 -20.57 1.75
N LYS A 262 5.83 -19.50 1.49
CA LYS A 262 7.28 -19.54 1.32
C LYS A 262 7.89 -18.15 1.50
N LEU A 263 8.99 -18.08 2.25
CA LEU A 263 9.95 -16.98 2.20
C LEU A 263 11.00 -17.23 1.11
N GLN A 264 11.21 -16.25 0.23
CA GLN A 264 12.28 -16.21 -0.76
C GLN A 264 13.24 -15.07 -0.40
N LEU A 265 14.54 -15.37 -0.44
CA LEU A 265 15.59 -14.40 -0.17
C LEU A 265 16.41 -14.23 -1.45
N LEU A 266 16.60 -12.99 -1.90
CA LEU A 266 17.30 -12.65 -3.13
C LEU A 266 18.51 -11.78 -2.79
N SER A 267 19.68 -12.11 -3.35
CA SER A 267 20.89 -11.30 -3.15
C SER A 267 20.72 -9.90 -3.74
N THR A 268 21.04 -8.87 -2.96
CA THR A 268 21.00 -7.47 -3.43
C THR A 268 22.03 -7.23 -4.53
N GLU A 269 23.19 -7.88 -4.47
CA GLU A 269 24.21 -7.84 -5.51
C GLU A 269 23.64 -8.33 -6.86
N SER A 270 23.00 -9.49 -6.87
CA SER A 270 22.36 -10.05 -8.07
C SER A 270 21.26 -9.14 -8.61
N LEU A 271 20.43 -8.56 -7.74
CA LEU A 271 19.35 -7.66 -8.15
C LEU A 271 19.86 -6.33 -8.74
N LEU A 272 20.97 -5.82 -8.22
CA LEU A 272 21.55 -4.53 -8.61
C LEU A 272 22.56 -4.65 -9.76
N GLN A 273 22.96 -5.87 -10.14
CA GLN A 273 23.84 -6.09 -11.28
C GLN A 273 23.24 -5.51 -12.56
N LYS A 274 24.09 -4.85 -13.37
CA LYS A 274 23.67 -4.28 -14.66
C LYS A 274 23.18 -5.39 -15.59
N GLY A 275 21.97 -5.25 -16.11
CA GLY A 275 21.34 -6.25 -16.98
C GLY A 275 20.73 -7.45 -16.26
N SER A 276 20.66 -7.45 -14.92
CA SER A 276 20.00 -8.50 -14.15
C SER A 276 18.53 -8.67 -14.56
N THR A 277 18.13 -9.92 -14.83
CA THR A 277 16.76 -10.35 -15.17
C THR A 277 16.04 -11.04 -14.01
N THR A 278 16.66 -11.09 -12.82
CA THR A 278 16.17 -11.85 -11.67
C THR A 278 14.75 -11.46 -11.26
N MET A 279 14.38 -10.18 -11.42
CA MET A 279 13.02 -9.72 -11.10
C MET A 279 12.00 -10.09 -12.19
N GLU A 280 12.42 -10.12 -13.45
CA GLU A 280 11.60 -10.49 -14.60
C GLU A 280 11.28 -11.99 -14.64
N GLU A 281 12.17 -12.81 -14.09
CA GLU A 281 11.99 -14.27 -13.96
C GLU A 281 11.01 -14.66 -12.84
N LEU A 282 10.67 -13.72 -11.95
CA LEU A 282 9.72 -13.95 -10.87
C LEU A 282 8.31 -13.48 -11.25
N GLU A 283 7.33 -14.32 -10.95
CA GLU A 283 5.91 -13.96 -11.04
C GLU A 283 5.53 -13.04 -9.86
N LEU A 284 5.88 -11.77 -9.96
CA LEU A 284 5.67 -10.75 -8.93
C LEU A 284 4.27 -10.13 -9.01
N THR A 285 3.69 -9.78 -7.86
CA THR A 285 2.54 -8.87 -7.82
C THR A 285 2.93 -7.49 -8.40
N PRO A 286 1.96 -6.69 -8.88
CA PRO A 286 2.24 -5.33 -9.34
C PRO A 286 2.87 -4.46 -8.26
N SER A 287 2.42 -4.59 -7.01
CA SER A 287 2.96 -3.87 -5.87
C SER A 287 4.44 -4.24 -5.68
N ALA A 288 4.75 -5.53 -5.52
CA ALA A 288 6.12 -5.98 -5.34
C ALA A 288 7.04 -5.60 -6.49
N LYS A 289 6.59 -5.73 -7.74
CA LYS A 289 7.38 -5.35 -8.91
C LYS A 289 7.71 -3.86 -8.90
N GLY A 290 6.72 -3.00 -8.62
CA GLY A 290 6.92 -1.57 -8.52
C GLY A 290 7.81 -1.18 -7.33
N THR A 291 7.59 -1.78 -6.16
CA THR A 291 8.33 -1.53 -4.92
C THR A 291 9.81 -1.91 -5.04
N LEU A 292 10.11 -3.10 -5.59
CA LEU A 292 11.49 -3.51 -5.88
C LEU A 292 12.14 -2.62 -6.96
N GLY A 293 11.38 -2.18 -7.96
CA GLY A 293 11.87 -1.25 -8.99
C GLY A 293 12.27 0.10 -8.42
N LEU A 294 11.45 0.67 -7.53
CA LEU A 294 11.75 1.90 -6.78
C LEU A 294 13.00 1.73 -5.92
N TRP A 295 13.10 0.63 -5.18
CA TRP A 295 14.30 0.32 -4.38
C TRP A 295 15.56 0.23 -5.23
N LYS A 296 15.53 -0.52 -6.34
CA LYS A 296 16.67 -0.65 -7.26
C LYS A 296 17.10 0.71 -7.81
N GLN A 297 16.15 1.57 -8.19
CA GLN A 297 16.43 2.92 -8.65
C GLN A 297 17.15 3.76 -7.59
N HIS A 298 16.66 3.76 -6.34
CA HIS A 298 17.27 4.50 -5.24
C HIS A 298 18.66 3.96 -4.87
N MET A 299 18.85 2.63 -4.86
CA MET A 299 20.14 2.02 -4.57
C MET A 299 21.21 2.30 -5.63
N VAL A 300 20.83 2.29 -6.91
CA VAL A 300 21.76 2.66 -8.00
C VAL A 300 22.16 4.13 -7.89
N ARG A 301 21.21 5.04 -7.63
CA ARG A 301 21.50 6.47 -7.44
C ARG A 301 22.45 6.72 -6.27
N ALA A 302 22.19 6.06 -5.13
CA ALA A 302 23.04 6.20 -3.94
C ALA A 302 24.48 5.74 -4.18
N ARG A 303 24.67 4.64 -4.93
CA ARG A 303 26.01 4.17 -5.31
C ARG A 303 26.75 5.15 -6.21
N GLN A 304 26.06 5.71 -7.20
CA GLN A 304 26.65 6.70 -8.10
C GLN A 304 27.07 7.98 -7.36
N GLN A 305 26.34 8.39 -6.32
CA GLN A 305 26.68 9.56 -5.51
C GLN A 305 27.87 9.34 -4.56
N GLN A 306 28.23 8.08 -4.25
CA GLN A 306 29.38 7.73 -3.42
C GLN A 306 30.69 7.61 -4.22
N GLU A 307 30.60 7.51 -5.54
CA GLU A 307 31.74 7.39 -6.46
C GLU A 307 32.31 8.75 -6.90
N TYR A 308 31.70 9.87 -6.48
CA TYR A 308 32.14 11.25 -6.70
C TYR A 308 32.45 11.96 -5.38
#